data_AF-A0A5D4T022-F1
#
_entry.id   AF-A0A5D4T022-F1
#
_cell.length_a   1.000
_cell.length_b   1.000
_cell.length_c   1.000
_cell.angle_alpha   90.00
_cell.angle_beta   90.00
_cell.angle_gamma   90.00
#
_symmetry.space_group_name_H-M   'P 1'
#
loop_
_entity.id
_entity.type
_entity.pdbx_description
1 polymer ?
#
loop_
_entity_poly.entity_id
_entity_poly.type
_entity_poly.pdbx_seq_one_letter_code
_entity_poly.pdbx_strand_id
1 'polypeptide(L)' 'MEALLIIGVTVGAIFMPILGIIFCVNLVTILKKIKNDENIRVNTFWLTTSFILIVWSIALTGLASIN' A
#
# COMPACT_ATOMS: atom_id res chain seq x y z
N MET A 1 -19.93 -1.71 14.03
CA MET A 1 -19.09 -2.55 13.16
C MET A 1 -19.16 -2.03 11.73
N GLU A 2 -20.37 -1.88 11.18
CA GLU A 2 -20.65 -1.26 9.88
C GLU A 2 -19.96 0.09 9.61
N ALA A 3 -20.06 1.05 10.54
CA ALA A 3 -19.48 2.39 10.35
C ALA A 3 -17.95 2.39 10.21
N LEU A 4 -17.25 1.50 10.94
CA LEU A 4 -15.79 1.33 10.83
C LEU A 4 -15.40 0.76 9.46
N LEU A 5 -16.21 -0.15 8.94
CA LEU A 5 -16.03 -0.80 7.64
C LEU A 5 -16.21 0.22 6.50
N ILE A 6 -17.26 1.04 6.57
CA ILE A 6 -17.54 2.09 5.58
C ILE A 6 -16.42 3.15 5.57
N ILE A 7 -16.00 3.64 6.75
CA ILE A 7 -14.90 4.61 6.85
C ILE A 7 -13.60 4.02 6.31
N GLY A 8 -13.28 2.77 6.64
CA GLY A 8 -12.10 2.06 6.14
C GLY A 8 -12.07 1.95 4.62
N VAL A 9 -13.20 1.62 3.99
CA VAL A 9 -13.32 1.49 2.53
C VAL A 9 -13.22 2.85 1.83
N THR A 10 -13.89 3.89 2.34
CA THR A 10 -13.85 5.24 1.73
C THR A 10 -12.45 5.85 1.82
N VAL A 11 -11.80 5.75 2.98
CA VAL A 11 -10.42 6.22 3.17
C VAL A 11 -9.46 5.40 2.30
N GLY A 12 -9.59 4.07 2.31
CA GLY A 12 -8.79 3.18 1.47
C GLY A 12 -8.89 3.52 -0.01
N ALA A 13 -10.09 3.79 -0.53
CA ALA A 13 -10.30 4.14 -1.94
C ALA A 13 -9.64 5.47 -2.35
N ILE A 14 -9.65 6.48 -1.48
CA ILE A 14 -9.02 7.78 -1.74
C ILE A 14 -7.49 7.70 -1.62
N PHE A 15 -6.98 6.95 -0.64
CA PHE A 15 -5.55 6.79 -0.42
C PHE A 15 -4.89 5.75 -1.34
N MET A 16 -5.66 4.82 -1.92
CA MET A 16 -5.17 3.79 -2.84
C MET A 16 -4.32 4.31 -4.00
N PRO A 17 -4.74 5.33 -4.77
CA PRO A 17 -3.91 5.86 -5.85
C PRO A 17 -2.57 6.41 -5.35
N ILE A 18 -2.58 7.09 -4.20
CA ILE A 18 -1.37 7.63 -3.58
C ILE A 18 -0.44 6.49 -3.12
N LEU A 19 -0.99 5.50 -2.43
CA LEU A 19 -0.25 4.31 -1.99
C LEU A 19 0.32 3.51 -3.17
N GLY A 20 -0.42 3.42 -4.27
CA GLY A 20 0.03 2.77 -5.50
C GLY A 20 1.22 3.49 -6.13
N ILE A 21 1.18 4.83 -6.21
CA ILE A 21 2.32 5.63 -6.67
C ILE A 21 3.53 5.41 -5.76
N ILE A 22 3.34 5.47 -4.44
CA ILE A 22 4.41 5.24 -3.45
C ILE A 22 5.00 3.84 -3.63
N PHE A 23 4.17 2.82 -3.79
CA PHE A 23 4.60 1.44 -4.02
C PHE A 23 5.46 1.31 -5.28
N CYS A 24 4.94 1.78 -6.42
CA CYS A 24 5.63 1.71 -7.71
C CYS A 24 6.96 2.47 -7.71
N VAL A 25 6.98 3.70 -7.20
CA VAL A 25 8.20 4.52 -7.15
C VAL A 25 9.25 3.87 -6.26
N ASN A 26 8.88 3.41 -5.06
CA ASN A 26 9.84 2.76 -4.16
C ASN A 26 10.38 1.45 -4.74
N LEU A 27 9.55 0.66 -5.43
CA LEU A 27 9.99 -0.55 -6.10
C LEU A 27 11.04 -0.23 -7.17
N VAL A 28 10.75 0.73 -8.06
CA VAL A 28 11.70 1.15 -9.11
C VAL A 28 12.98 1.70 -8.49
N THR A 29 12.90 2.47 -7.40
CA THR A 29 14.09 2.98 -6.69
C THR A 29 14.90 1.85 -6.07
N ILE A 30 14.29 0.86 -5.44
CA ILE A 30 15.00 -0.31 -4.88
C ILE A 30 15.74 -1.05 -5.99
N LEU A 31 15.09 -1.31 -7.13
CA LEU A 31 15.71 -2.01 -8.26
C LEU A 31 16.93 -1.25 -8.80
N LYS A 32 16.86 0.08 -8.88
CA LYS A 32 18.01 0.93 -9.27
C LYS A 32 19.13 0.90 -8.23
N LYS A 33 18.79 0.96 -6.94
CA LYS A 33 19.74 0.99 -5.84
C LYS A 33 20.47 -0.33 -5.61
N ILE A 34 19.77 -1.46 -5.77
CA ILE A 34 20.38 -2.81 -5.71
C ILE A 34 21.48 -2.94 -6.77
N LYS A 35 21.25 -2.40 -7.97
CA LYS A 35 22.25 -2.44 -9.05
C LYS A 35 23.52 -1.63 -8.72
N ASN A 36 23.40 -0.59 -7.88
CA ASN A 36 24.49 0.31 -7.53
C ASN A 36 25.08 0.04 -6.12
N ASP A 37 24.71 -1.07 -5.46
CA ASP A 37 25.06 -1.39 -4.07
C ASP A 37 24.73 -0.25 -3.06
N GLU A 38 23.66 0.49 -3.33
CA GLU A 38 23.18 1.59 -2.48
C GLU A 38 22.23 1.09 -1.36
N ASN A 39 22.13 1.87 -0.28
CA ASN A 39 21.24 1.54 0.83
C ASN A 39 19.75 1.61 0.43
N ILE A 40 19.06 0.48 0.55
CA ILE A 40 17.63 0.33 0.22
C ILE A 40 16.67 0.43 1.41
N ARG A 41 17.17 0.52 2.66
CA ARG A 41 16.37 0.37 3.89
C ARG A 41 15.12 1.25 3.91
N VAL A 42 15.28 2.53 3.58
CA VAL A 42 14.18 3.51 3.59
C VAL A 42 13.14 3.18 2.53
N ASN A 43 13.57 2.85 1.31
CA ASN A 43 12.66 2.51 0.23
C ASN A 43 11.93 1.19 0.50
N THR A 44 12.61 0.21 1.09
CA THR A 44 11.99 -1.06 1.52
C THR A 44 10.93 -0.82 2.58
N PHE A 45 11.19 0.06 3.56
CA PHE A 45 10.19 0.42 4.56
C PHE A 45 8.92 1.01 3.91
N TRP A 46 9.08 2.01 3.04
CA TRP A 46 7.94 2.61 2.33
C TRP A 46 7.22 1.64 1.39
N LEU A 47 7.95 0.75 0.72
CA LEU A 47 7.38 -0.30 -0.12
C LEU A 47 6.51 -1.25 0.72
N THR A 48 7.04 -1.75 1.82
CA THR A 48 6.33 -2.72 2.68
C THR A 48 5.12 -2.07 3.35
N THR A 49 5.25 -0.86 3.89
CA THR A 49 4.12 -0.14 4.52
C THR A 49 3.02 0.14 3.49
N SER A 50 3.36 0.63 2.30
CA SER A 50 2.36 0.90 1.26
C SER A 50 1.68 -0.39 0.78
N PHE A 51 2.43 -1.47 0.59
CA PHE A 51 1.89 -2.78 0.22
C PHE A 51 0.90 -3.33 1.26
N ILE A 52 1.26 -3.27 2.55
CA ILE A 52 0.38 -3.74 3.63
C ILE A 52 -0.94 -2.97 3.62
N LEU A 53 -0.90 -1.64 3.50
CA LEU A 53 -2.10 -0.81 3.47
C LEU A 53 -2.99 -1.10 2.25
N ILE A 54 -2.39 -1.39 1.09
CA ILE A 54 -3.12 -1.78 -0.12
C ILE A 54 -3.81 -3.14 0.09
N VAL A 55 -3.07 -4.16 0.54
CA VAL A 55 -3.63 -5.51 0.78
C VAL A 55 -4.73 -5.47 1.83
N TRP A 56 -4.53 -4.71 2.91
CA TRP A 56 -5.54 -4.53 3.96
C TRP A 56 -6.82 -3.88 3.42
N SER A 57 -6.68 -2.87 2.57
CA SER A 57 -7.82 -2.20 1.93
C SER A 57 -8.61 -3.13 1.01
N ILE A 58 -7.90 -3.97 0.24
CA ILE A 58 -8.51 -4.99 -0.62
C ILE A 58 -9.23 -6.04 0.23
N ALA A 59 -8.61 -6.51 1.31
CA ALA A 59 -9.19 -7.51 2.20
C ALA A 59 -10.48 -7.00 2.87
N LEU A 60 -10.49 -5.76 3.35
CA LEU A 60 -11.69 -5.13 3.93
C LEU A 60 -12.81 -4.95 2.89
N THR A 61 -12.47 -4.56 1.66
CA THR A 61 -13.45 -4.43 0.57
C THR A 61 -14.02 -5.79 0.19
N GLY A 62 -13.18 -6.83 0.14
CA GLY A 62 -13.60 -8.20 -0.08
C GLY A 62 -14.57 -8.65 1.00
N LEU A 63 -14.23 -8.49 2.29
CA LEU A 63 -15.11 -8.81 3.42
C LEU A 63 -16.44 -8.05 3.40
N ALA A 64 -16.44 -6.78 2.99
CA ALA A 64 -17.67 -5.99 2.86
C ALA A 64 -18.61 -6.49 1.75
N SER A 65 -18.07 -7.20 0.75
CA SER A 65 -18.86 -7.67 -0.40
C SER A 65 -19.57 -9.02 -0.18
N ILE A 66 -19.17 -9.76 0.86
CA ILE A 66 -19.72 -11.08 1.23
C ILE A 66 -20.63 -11.03 2.46
N ASN A 67 -20.87 -9.84 3.02
CA ASN A 67 -21.73 -9.60 4.19
C ASN A 67 -22.97 -8.81 3.77
#